data_AF-A0AAJ2EJG9-F1
#
_entry.id   AF-A0AAJ2EJG9-F1
#
_cell.length_a   1.000
_cell.length_b   1.000
_cell.length_c   1.000
_cell.angle_alpha   90.00
_cell.angle_beta   90.00
_cell.angle_gamma   90.00
#
_symmetry.space_group_name_H-M   'P 1'
#
loop_
_entity.id
_entity.type
_entity.pdbx_description
1 polymer ?
#
loop_
_entity_poly.entity_id
_entity_poly.type
_entity_poly.pdbx_seq_one_letter_code
_entity_poly.pdbx_strand_id
1 'polypeptide(L)'
;MIVAATDCATGASRDLHGATVKESDVLFLIESLKRRIGTSSEWTSMQLRNEVMWITDQAERLLKPTKELHYGVLLVRSTALAGRPLAALQRLERVMIDLVAARDQ
;
A
#
# COMPACT_ATOMS: atom_id res chain seq x y z
N MET A 1 -25.63 -5.89 -42.30
CA MET A 1 -24.55 -6.20 -43.28
C MET A 1 -23.72 -4.94 -43.45
N ILE A 2 -22.40 -5.05 -43.26
CA ILE A 2 -21.32 -4.06 -43.52
C ILE A 2 -21.29 -2.86 -42.53
N VAL A 3 -20.39 -2.74 -41.53
CA VAL A 3 -18.90 -2.83 -41.42
C VAL A 3 -18.17 -1.54 -41.80
N ALA A 4 -17.16 -1.22 -40.99
CA ALA A 4 -16.11 -0.20 -41.05
C ALA A 4 -16.46 1.11 -40.31
N ALA A 5 -16.00 1.30 -39.07
CA ALA A 5 -14.60 1.59 -38.67
C ALA A 5 -14.13 2.93 -39.25
N THR A 6 -13.80 3.90 -38.38
CA THR A 6 -12.41 4.28 -38.09
C THR A 6 -12.40 5.45 -37.11
N ASP A 7 -11.71 5.18 -36.00
CA ASP A 7 -11.02 6.04 -35.04
C ASP A 7 -10.88 7.55 -35.32
N CYS A 8 -11.08 8.34 -34.25
CA CYS A 8 -9.97 9.04 -33.59
C CYS A 8 -10.43 9.65 -32.25
N ALA A 9 -10.90 8.82 -31.32
CA ALA A 9 -11.05 9.24 -29.93
C ALA A 9 -9.68 9.17 -29.24
N THR A 10 -8.92 10.23 -29.43
CA THR A 10 -7.93 10.77 -28.49
C THR A 10 -7.09 9.74 -27.72
N GLY A 11 -5.98 9.33 -28.35
CA GLY A 11 -4.70 9.19 -27.65
C GLY A 11 -4.61 8.08 -26.60
N ALA A 12 -4.77 6.83 -27.00
CA ALA A 12 -4.07 5.75 -26.31
C ALA A 12 -2.58 5.80 -26.71
N SER A 13 -1.72 6.37 -25.87
CA SER A 13 -0.33 5.94 -25.77
C SER A 13 0.14 6.01 -24.32
N ARG A 14 0.31 4.81 -23.79
CA ARG A 14 1.17 4.40 -22.68
C ARG A 14 2.21 5.44 -22.26
N ASP A 15 1.95 6.06 -21.12
CA ASP A 15 3.00 6.53 -20.21
C ASP A 15 2.61 6.16 -18.77
N LEU A 16 2.74 4.88 -18.44
CA LEU A 16 2.96 4.44 -17.05
C LEU A 16 4.45 4.66 -16.65
N HIS A 17 5.12 5.64 -17.27
CA HIS A 17 6.45 6.13 -16.96
C HIS A 17 6.31 7.53 -16.36
N GLY A 18 5.82 7.61 -15.11
CA GLY A 18 5.64 8.90 -14.45
C GLY A 18 4.55 8.98 -13.38
N ALA A 19 3.85 7.88 -13.09
CA ALA A 19 3.07 7.81 -11.86
C ALA A 19 4.06 7.80 -10.70
N THR A 20 4.36 8.97 -10.15
CA THR A 20 5.01 9.08 -8.84
C THR A 20 4.12 8.28 -7.92
N VAL A 21 4.56 7.11 -7.48
CA VAL A 21 3.78 6.35 -6.53
C VAL A 21 3.86 7.10 -5.20
N LYS A 22 2.71 7.41 -4.62
CA LYS A 22 2.62 8.41 -3.54
C LYS A 22 2.27 7.73 -2.23
N GLU A 23 2.54 8.43 -1.13
CA GLU A 23 2.10 8.05 0.21
C GLU A 23 0.60 7.71 0.25
N SER A 24 -0.20 8.39 -0.57
CA SER A 24 -1.64 8.13 -0.73
C SER A 24 -1.97 6.71 -1.20
N ASP A 25 -1.11 6.09 -2.01
CA ASP A 25 -1.36 4.74 -2.52
C ASP A 25 -1.19 3.71 -1.41
N VAL A 26 -0.16 3.87 -0.57
CA VAL A 26 0.08 3.01 0.60
C VAL A 26 -1.03 3.19 1.64
N LEU A 27 -1.42 4.44 1.93
CA LEU A 27 -2.54 4.73 2.84
C LEU A 27 -3.86 4.13 2.33
N PHE A 28 -4.10 4.20 1.02
CA PHE A 28 -5.27 3.57 0.40
C PHE A 28 -5.27 2.05 0.59
N LEU A 29 -4.13 1.38 0.42
CA LEU A 29 -4.00 -0.06 0.67
C LEU A 29 -4.30 -0.43 2.13
N ILE A 30 -3.77 0.35 3.08
CA ILE A 30 -4.02 0.16 4.52
C ILE A 30 -5.50 0.30 4.83
N GLU A 31 -6.15 1.37 4.35
CA GLU A 31 -7.58 1.62 4.56
C GLU A 31 -8.48 0.58 3.90
N SER A 32 -8.09 0.10 2.71
CA SER A 32 -8.77 -1.00 2.03
C SER A 32 -8.70 -2.29 2.86
N LEU A 33 -7.53 -2.62 3.39
CA LEU A 33 -7.36 -3.80 4.24
C LEU A 33 -8.16 -3.69 5.55
N LYS A 34 -8.14 -2.54 6.22
CA LYS A 34 -8.96 -2.30 7.43
C LYS A 34 -10.44 -2.50 7.16
N ARG A 35 -10.95 -1.98 6.03
CA ARG A 35 -12.34 -2.18 5.63
C ARG A 35 -12.67 -3.66 5.44
N ARG A 36 -11.81 -4.41 4.72
CA ARG A 36 -11.99 -5.85 4.51
C ARG A 36 -12.04 -6.63 5.83
N ILE A 37 -11.17 -6.30 6.79
CA ILE A 37 -11.16 -6.88 8.14
C ILE A 37 -12.45 -6.54 8.90
N GLY A 38 -12.91 -5.29 8.81
CA GLY A 38 -14.14 -4.85 9.47
C GLY A 38 -15.43 -5.46 8.89
N THR A 39 -15.41 -5.84 7.61
CA THR A 39 -16.57 -6.43 6.92
C THR A 39 -16.60 -7.96 6.93
N SER A 40 -15.47 -8.63 7.15
CA SER A 40 -15.35 -10.09 7.11
C SER A 40 -14.62 -10.61 8.35
N SER A 41 -15.34 -11.35 9.19
CA SER A 41 -14.76 -12.02 10.37
C SER A 41 -13.95 -13.27 10.03
N GLU A 42 -13.91 -13.68 8.76
CA GLU A 42 -13.30 -14.95 8.32
C GLU A 42 -11.79 -14.84 8.05
N TRP A 43 -11.22 -13.66 8.23
CA TRP A 43 -9.79 -13.45 8.03
C TRP A 43 -8.97 -14.28 9.00
N THR A 44 -8.25 -15.25 8.45
CA THR A 44 -7.27 -15.99 9.23
C THR A 44 -6.08 -15.09 9.58
N SER A 45 -5.45 -15.35 10.73
CA SER A 45 -4.23 -14.64 11.14
C SER A 45 -3.11 -14.77 10.10
N MET A 46 -3.07 -15.88 9.35
CA MET A 46 -2.10 -16.09 8.28
C MET A 46 -2.35 -15.20 7.06
N GLN A 47 -3.59 -15.10 6.59
CA GLN A 47 -3.95 -14.20 5.48
C GLN A 47 -3.67 -12.75 5.84
N LEU A 48 -4.06 -12.33 7.04
CA LEU A 48 -3.82 -10.97 7.49
C LEU A 48 -2.33 -10.65 7.58
N ARG A 49 -1.52 -11.59 8.09
CA ARG A 49 -0.06 -11.44 8.10
C ARG A 49 0.49 -11.27 6.68
N ASN A 50 0.07 -12.10 5.73
CA ASN A 50 0.57 -12.03 4.35
C ASN A 50 0.22 -10.70 3.69
N GLU A 51 -1.00 -10.21 3.89
CA GLU A 51 -1.46 -8.93 3.36
C GLU A 51 -0.69 -7.77 3.99
N VAL A 52 -0.48 -7.78 5.30
CA VAL A 52 0.37 -6.78 5.97
C VAL A 52 1.80 -6.79 5.44
N MET A 53 2.40 -7.96 5.26
CA MET A 53 3.75 -8.09 4.68
C MET A 53 3.80 -7.53 3.26
N TRP A 54 2.80 -7.86 2.42
CA TRP A 54 2.72 -7.36 1.06
C TRP A 54 2.58 -5.83 1.00
N ILE A 55 1.69 -5.22 1.81
CA ILE A 55 1.55 -3.75 1.88
C ILE A 55 2.85 -3.11 2.39
N THR A 56 3.51 -3.74 3.37
CA THR A 56 4.80 -3.26 3.88
C THR A 56 5.88 -3.27 2.80
N ASP A 57 5.93 -4.32 1.98
CA ASP A 57 6.85 -4.41 0.84
C ASP A 57 6.51 -3.37 -0.23
N GLN A 58 5.22 -3.06 -0.44
CA GLN A 58 4.83 -1.94 -1.31
C GLN A 58 5.31 -0.62 -0.71
N ALA A 59 5.11 -0.36 0.58
CA ALA A 59 5.57 0.87 1.21
C ALA A 59 7.08 1.11 1.02
N GLU A 60 7.90 0.08 1.20
CA GLU A 60 9.36 0.18 1.00
C GLU A 60 9.76 0.43 -0.46
N ARG A 61 8.99 -0.09 -1.43
CA ARG A 61 9.25 0.10 -2.87
C ARG A 61 8.77 1.44 -3.41
N LEU A 62 7.60 1.87 -2.95
CA LEU A 62 6.87 3.00 -3.50
C LEU A 62 7.34 4.34 -2.93
N LEU A 63 7.93 4.32 -1.73
CA LEU A 63 8.36 5.52 -1.03
C LEU A 63 9.86 5.72 -1.16
N LYS A 64 10.28 6.98 -1.06
CA LYS A 64 11.70 7.32 -1.05
C LYS A 64 12.37 6.66 0.17
N PRO A 65 13.50 5.95 0.00
CA PRO A 65 14.18 5.32 1.11
C PRO A 65 14.69 6.36 2.12
N THR A 66 14.16 6.31 3.33
CA THR A 66 14.61 7.07 4.51
C THR A 66 14.96 6.10 5.64
N LYS A 67 15.74 6.56 6.62
CA LYS A 67 16.08 5.71 7.79
C LYS A 67 14.83 5.38 8.59
N GLU A 68 13.95 6.36 8.73
CA GLU A 68 12.68 6.28 9.45
C GLU A 68 11.76 5.23 8.81
N LEU A 69 11.62 5.26 7.48
CA LEU A 69 10.86 4.26 6.74
C LEU A 69 11.47 2.86 6.92
N HIS A 70 12.80 2.74 6.79
CA HIS A 70 13.47 1.45 6.93
C HIS A 70 13.27 0.83 8.31
N TYR A 71 13.48 1.58 9.38
CA TYR A 71 13.24 1.10 10.75
C TYR A 71 11.76 0.81 11.00
N GLY A 72 10.86 1.67 10.51
CA GLY A 72 9.41 1.46 10.60
C GLY A 72 8.98 0.14 9.96
N VAL A 73 9.45 -0.11 8.73
CA VAL A 73 9.19 -1.35 7.97
C VAL A 73 9.72 -2.58 8.70
N LEU A 74 10.95 -2.53 9.24
CA LEU A 74 11.52 -3.65 10.01
C LEU A 74 10.68 -3.99 11.24
N LEU A 75 10.21 -2.98 11.97
CA LEU A 75 9.35 -3.16 13.14
C LEU A 75 7.99 -3.75 12.78
N VAL A 76 7.41 -3.32 11.65
CA VAL A 76 6.15 -3.87 11.13
C VAL A 76 6.32 -5.36 10.78
N ARG A 77 7.36 -5.70 10.00
CA ARG A 77 7.66 -7.09 9.63
C ARG A 77 7.86 -7.98 10.86
N SER A 78 8.67 -7.53 11.81
CA SER A 78 8.91 -8.25 13.07
C SER A 78 7.60 -8.49 13.86
N THR A 79 6.76 -7.47 13.97
CA THR A 79 5.47 -7.57 14.68
C THR A 79 4.50 -8.54 13.99
N ALA A 80 4.47 -8.53 12.66
CA ALA A 80 3.63 -9.43 11.87
C ALA A 80 4.09 -10.89 11.99
N LEU A 81 5.41 -11.13 11.95
CA LEU A 81 6.01 -12.45 12.13
C LEU A 81 5.85 -13.00 13.56
N ALA A 82 5.77 -12.13 14.56
CA ALA A 82 5.43 -12.49 15.94
C ALA A 82 3.95 -12.89 16.14
N GLY A 83 3.16 -13.03 15.06
CA GLY A 83 1.76 -13.44 15.14
C GLY A 83 0.81 -12.31 15.53
N ARG A 84 1.23 -11.04 15.42
CA ARG A 84 0.41 -9.87 15.76
C ARG A 84 0.13 -8.97 14.54
N PRO A 85 -0.51 -9.48 13.48
CA PRO A 85 -0.60 -8.76 12.22
C PRO A 85 -1.54 -7.53 12.27
N LEU A 86 -2.58 -7.51 13.13
CA LEU A 86 -3.38 -6.28 13.35
C LEU A 86 -2.53 -5.14 13.95
N ALA A 87 -1.70 -5.46 14.94
CA ALA A 87 -0.81 -4.49 15.56
C ALA A 87 0.26 -4.00 14.57
N ALA A 88 0.73 -4.90 13.69
CA ALA A 88 1.64 -4.55 12.60
C ALA A 88 1.00 -3.59 11.59
N LEU A 89 -0.28 -3.80 11.22
CA LEU A 89 -1.02 -2.90 10.34
C LEU A 89 -1.16 -1.49 10.94
N GLN A 90 -1.56 -1.40 12.21
CA GLN A 90 -1.66 -0.11 12.92
C GLN A 90 -0.31 0.61 13.00
N ARG A 91 0.78 -0.15 13.18
CA ARG A 91 2.13 0.41 13.19
C ARG A 91 2.56 0.90 11.82
N LEU A 92 2.23 0.16 10.75
CA LEU A 92 2.51 0.59 9.39
C LEU A 92 1.81 1.90 9.06
N GLU A 93 0.54 2.03 9.44
CA GLU A 93 -0.21 3.27 9.31
C GLU A 93 0.45 4.44 10.04
N ARG A 94 0.90 4.22 11.29
CA ARG A 94 1.60 5.24 12.07
C ARG A 94 2.85 5.73 11.35
N VAL A 95 3.68 4.80 10.85
CA VAL A 95 4.88 5.13 10.07
C VAL A 95 4.51 5.99 8.85
N MET A 96 3.43 5.65 8.15
CA MET A 96 2.98 6.43 7.00
C MET A 96 2.56 7.86 7.38
N ILE A 97 1.81 8.03 8.47
CA ILE A 97 1.41 9.36 8.96
C ILE A 97 2.63 10.18 9.37
N ASP A 98 3.57 9.57 10.10
CA ASP A 98 4.78 10.26 10.57
C ASP A 98 5.68 10.69 9.40
N LEU A 99 5.80 9.85 8.36
CA LEU A 99 6.54 10.17 7.13
C LEU A 99 5.91 11.33 6.35
N VAL A 100 4.57 11.39 6.30
CA VAL A 100 3.85 12.52 5.69
C VAL A 100 4.12 13.79 6.50
N ALA A 101 3.95 13.72 7.81
CA ALA A 101 4.14 14.87 8.70
C ALA A 101 5.57 15.43 8.67
N ALA A 102 6.59 14.56 8.56
CA ALA A 102 8.00 14.98 8.50
C ALA A 102 8.38 15.67 7.18
N ARG A 103 7.57 15.53 6.12
CA ARG A 103 7.83 16.13 4.80
C ARG A 103 7.22 17.52 4.65
N ASP A 104 6.20 17.84 5.44
CA ASP A 104 5.51 19.14 5.44
C ASP A 104 6.20 20.18 6.36
N GLN A 105 7.32 19.82 7.00
CA GLN A 105 8.17 20.68 7.83
C GLN A 105 9.42 21.14 7.07
#